data_AF-A0A6N9QIR4-F1
#
_entry.id   AF-A0A6N9QIR4-F1
#
_cell.length_a   1.000
_cell.length_b   1.000
_cell.length_c   1.000
_cell.angle_alpha   90.00
_cell.angle_beta   90.00
_cell.angle_gamma   90.00
#
_symmetry.space_group_name_H-M   'P 1'
#
loop_
_entity.id
_entity.type
_entity.pdbx_description
1 polymer ?
#
loop_
_entity_poly.entity_id
_entity_poly.type
_entity_poly.pdbx_seq_one_letter_code
_entity_poly.pdbx_strand_id
1 'polypeptide(L)'
;MKKILKGITSIRYHKKQAAVIFVFFLLLVIVYTGFRHNGVTNIKALFTNQVALENTYYIIQITIGIIMSLGAIIAVWQYVLNARAERAKIANDQIQKAIDLSEYYKDNILIKFTALKYIFEQSDVKSIFVSIDCARMKTFNSVELKEVLSDRQCKKIKELLSLEKTAQIIVDAERIYNTDFNIWQHIEYGDEGEGESEKLIIDPDIQMSIMSQFINSLLNNMEYFAMNFTHGTADDTVVYRSLHQTYLQAVELLYYNIAKNNIPGGAEYFTNVVELYKKWHNKTKAKNEKLEKITEDLKGSTVDNLGKSH
;
A
#
# COMPACT_ATOMS: atom_id res chain seq x y z
N MET A 1 -26.66 -0.82 19.47
CA MET A 1 -25.21 -0.50 19.59
C MET A 1 -24.91 0.76 20.44
N LYS A 2 -25.52 1.94 20.19
CA LYS A 2 -25.29 3.19 20.98
C LYS A 2 -25.58 3.10 22.50
N LYS A 3 -26.64 2.38 22.93
CA LYS A 3 -26.95 2.18 24.37
C LYS A 3 -25.90 1.35 25.11
N ILE A 4 -25.32 0.35 24.46
CA ILE A 4 -24.28 -0.53 25.03
C ILE A 4 -22.97 0.24 25.19
N LEU A 5 -22.58 1.03 24.18
CA LEU A 5 -21.41 1.93 24.29
C LEU A 5 -21.58 2.95 25.42
N LYS A 6 -22.78 3.52 25.59
CA LYS A 6 -23.09 4.50 26.65
C LYS A 6 -23.07 3.88 28.06
N GLY A 7 -23.45 2.61 28.18
CA GLY A 7 -23.32 1.84 29.43
C GLY A 7 -21.86 1.54 29.80
N ILE A 8 -21.04 1.13 28.83
CA ILE A 8 -19.62 0.84 29.04
C ILE A 8 -18.82 2.09 29.44
N THR A 9 -19.14 3.24 28.85
CA THR A 9 -18.48 4.52 29.21
C THR A 9 -18.89 5.01 30.60
N SER A 10 -20.16 4.85 30.98
CA SER A 10 -20.64 5.17 32.34
C SER A 10 -19.97 4.30 33.41
N ILE A 11 -19.82 2.98 33.17
CA ILE A 11 -19.15 2.07 34.11
C ILE A 11 -17.66 2.42 34.30
N ARG A 12 -16.95 2.79 33.22
CA ARG A 12 -15.55 3.25 33.32
C ARG A 12 -15.43 4.55 34.11
N TYR A 13 -16.39 5.45 33.98
CA TYR A 13 -16.40 6.73 34.68
C TYR A 13 -16.55 6.53 36.20
N HIS A 14 -17.50 5.70 36.64
CA HIS A 14 -17.70 5.40 38.06
C HIS A 14 -16.51 4.69 38.71
N LYS A 15 -15.81 3.80 37.97
CA LYS A 15 -14.58 3.16 38.47
C LYS A 15 -13.44 4.15 38.73
N LYS A 16 -13.30 5.18 37.89
CA LYS A 16 -12.29 6.24 38.10
C LYS A 16 -12.60 7.09 39.33
N GLN A 17 -13.87 7.47 39.53
CA GLN A 17 -14.28 8.23 40.71
C GLN A 17 -14.07 7.45 42.01
N ALA A 18 -14.39 6.15 42.03
CA ALA A 18 -14.16 5.29 43.18
C ALA A 18 -12.67 5.19 43.56
N ALA A 19 -11.77 5.09 42.56
CA ALA A 19 -10.33 5.05 42.81
C ALA A 19 -9.80 6.37 43.41
N VAL A 20 -10.28 7.52 42.94
CA VAL A 20 -9.88 8.83 43.49
C VAL A 20 -10.34 8.97 44.95
N ILE A 21 -11.59 8.59 45.24
CA ILE A 21 -12.13 8.61 46.60
C ILE A 21 -11.34 7.68 47.52
N PHE A 22 -10.96 6.49 47.04
CA PHE A 22 -10.16 5.53 47.80
C PHE A 22 -8.77 6.08 48.16
N VAL A 23 -8.06 6.69 47.19
CA VAL A 23 -6.74 7.30 47.44
C VAL A 23 -6.86 8.46 48.44
N PHE A 24 -7.90 9.28 48.32
CA PHE A 24 -8.15 10.36 49.27
C PHE A 24 -8.39 9.83 50.70
N PHE A 25 -9.18 8.77 50.83
CA PHE A 25 -9.41 8.12 52.12
C PHE A 25 -8.12 7.52 52.71
N LEU A 26 -7.29 6.88 51.88
CA LEU A 26 -6.00 6.34 52.29
C LEU A 26 -5.09 7.43 52.88
N LEU A 27 -5.03 8.61 52.23
CA LEU A 27 -4.26 9.75 52.73
C LEU A 27 -4.77 10.23 54.09
N LEU A 28 -6.09 10.32 54.29
CA LEU A 28 -6.66 10.69 55.58
C LEU A 28 -6.30 9.69 56.69
N VAL A 29 -6.27 8.40 56.38
CA VAL A 29 -5.85 7.35 57.32
C VAL A 29 -4.37 7.50 57.69
N ILE A 30 -3.49 7.80 56.72
CA ILE A 30 -2.06 8.03 56.97
C ILE A 30 -1.85 9.25 57.88
N VAL A 31 -2.57 10.35 57.63
CA VAL A 31 -2.51 11.55 58.49
C VAL A 31 -2.98 11.24 59.91
N TYR A 32 -4.13 10.56 60.05
CA TYR A 32 -4.68 10.20 61.36
C TYR A 32 -3.74 9.28 62.16
N THR A 33 -3.17 8.26 61.51
CA THR A 33 -2.23 7.32 62.13
C THR A 33 -0.92 8.00 62.52
N GLY A 34 -0.41 8.93 61.70
CA GLY A 34 0.76 9.75 62.02
C GLY A 34 0.56 10.59 63.29
N PHE A 35 -0.59 11.26 63.43
CA PHE A 35 -0.91 12.02 64.65
C PHE A 35 -1.06 11.13 65.88
N ARG A 36 -1.70 9.97 65.75
CA ARG A 36 -1.87 9.01 66.86
C ARG A 36 -0.53 8.43 67.32
N HIS A 37 0.38 8.13 66.39
CA HIS A 37 1.71 7.62 66.72
C HIS A 37 2.57 8.66 67.45
N ASN A 38 2.38 9.95 67.14
CA ASN A 38 3.04 11.06 67.83
C ASN A 38 2.31 11.52 69.12
N GLY A 39 1.40 10.71 69.67
CA GLY A 39 0.78 10.94 70.98
C GLY A 39 -0.39 11.93 71.00
N VAL A 40 -0.93 12.34 69.85
CA VAL A 40 -2.09 13.23 69.77
C VAL A 40 -3.38 12.42 69.95
N THR A 41 -4.09 12.67 71.06
CA THR A 41 -5.33 11.95 71.42
C THR A 41 -6.60 12.80 71.27
N ASN A 42 -6.46 14.12 71.19
CA ASN A 42 -7.59 15.05 71.04
C ASN A 42 -7.22 16.25 70.14
N ILE A 43 -8.24 17.00 69.71
CA ILE A 43 -8.06 18.12 68.77
C ILE A 43 -7.21 19.25 69.36
N LYS A 44 -7.31 19.50 70.68
CA LYS A 44 -6.51 20.55 71.35
C LYS A 44 -5.02 20.20 71.36
N ALA A 45 -4.67 18.93 71.57
CA ALA A 45 -3.30 18.42 71.53
C ALA A 45 -2.66 18.55 70.14
N LEU A 46 -3.49 18.56 69.09
CA LEU A 46 -3.03 18.73 67.71
C LEU A 46 -2.44 20.12 67.44
N PHE A 47 -2.97 21.16 68.09
CA PHE A 47 -2.50 22.54 67.95
C PHE A 47 -1.48 22.98 69.00
N THR A 48 -1.23 22.15 70.02
CA THR A 48 -0.32 22.47 71.14
C THR A 48 0.96 21.65 71.12
N ASN A 49 0.94 20.46 70.49
CA ASN A 49 2.12 19.61 70.37
C ASN A 49 2.86 19.88 69.05
N GLN A 50 3.76 20.86 69.07
CA GLN A 50 4.55 21.29 67.92
C GLN A 50 5.41 20.15 67.33
N VAL A 51 5.99 19.32 68.19
CA VAL A 51 6.83 18.17 67.79
C VAL A 51 6.01 17.14 67.02
N ALA A 52 4.79 16.83 67.49
CA ALA A 52 3.91 15.88 66.81
C ALA A 52 3.44 16.39 65.44
N LEU A 53 3.22 17.70 65.31
CA LEU A 53 2.84 18.34 64.06
C LEU A 53 3.98 18.26 63.03
N GLU A 54 5.21 18.57 63.44
CA GLU A 54 6.41 18.53 62.60
C GLU A 54 6.75 17.10 62.12
N ASN A 55 6.72 16.11 63.03
CA ASN A 55 6.92 14.71 62.67
C ASN A 55 5.86 14.20 61.69
N THR A 56 4.59 14.56 61.90
CA THR A 56 3.50 14.16 61.00
C THR A 56 3.63 14.83 59.64
N TYR A 57 4.08 16.09 59.59
CA TYR A 57 4.38 16.80 58.35
C TYR A 57 5.47 16.09 57.54
N TYR A 58 6.58 15.69 58.16
CA TYR A 58 7.64 14.94 57.48
C TYR A 58 7.18 13.59 56.94
N ILE A 59 6.37 12.85 57.71
CA ILE A 59 5.78 11.56 57.25
C ILE A 59 4.93 11.76 56.00
N ILE A 60 4.07 12.79 55.98
CA ILE A 60 3.24 13.13 54.83
C ILE A 60 4.11 13.48 53.63
N GLN A 61 5.13 14.33 53.81
CA GLN A 61 6.00 14.78 52.72
C GLN A 61 6.78 13.63 52.09
N ILE A 62 7.33 12.71 52.91
CA ILE A 62 8.01 11.50 52.42
C ILE A 62 7.04 10.62 51.64
N THR A 63 5.83 10.39 52.18
CA THR A 63 4.81 9.57 51.53
C THR A 63 4.41 10.14 50.17
N ILE A 64 4.15 11.45 50.11
CA ILE A 64 3.84 12.13 48.84
C ILE A 64 5.01 12.02 47.87
N GLY A 65 6.25 12.21 48.33
CA GLY A 65 7.45 12.08 47.51
C GLY A 65 7.59 10.69 46.88
N ILE A 66 7.31 9.63 47.65
CA ILE A 66 7.31 8.24 47.16
C ILE A 66 6.20 8.03 46.13
N ILE A 67 4.97 8.46 46.43
CA ILE A 67 3.82 8.32 45.52
C ILE A 67 4.08 9.05 44.20
N MET A 68 4.62 10.27 44.24
CA MET A 68 4.95 11.05 43.05
C MET A 68 6.05 10.37 42.22
N SER A 69 7.08 9.83 42.88
CA SER A 69 8.16 9.10 42.20
C SER A 69 7.65 7.84 41.51
N LEU A 70 6.81 7.04 42.20
CA LEU A 70 6.16 5.87 41.61
C LEU A 70 5.22 6.26 40.46
N GLY A 71 4.46 7.34 40.62
CA GLY A 71 3.59 7.88 39.58
C GLY A 71 4.37 8.26 38.32
N ALA A 72 5.51 8.92 38.47
CA ALA A 72 6.39 9.26 37.36
C ALA A 72 6.92 8.02 36.63
N ILE A 73 7.36 6.99 37.37
CA ILE A 73 7.82 5.71 36.80
C ILE A 73 6.69 5.03 36.01
N ILE A 74 5.48 4.96 36.59
CA ILE A 74 4.31 4.37 35.94
C ILE A 74 3.95 5.15 34.67
N ALA A 75 3.98 6.49 34.71
CA ALA A 75 3.66 7.33 33.57
C ALA A 75 4.63 7.10 32.40
N VAL A 76 5.94 7.03 32.68
CA VAL A 76 6.96 6.70 31.67
C VAL A 76 6.73 5.30 31.10
N TRP A 77 6.45 4.32 31.95
CA TRP A 77 6.17 2.96 31.50
C TRP A 77 4.91 2.88 30.61
N GLN A 78 3.82 3.55 31.00
CA GLN A 78 2.60 3.64 30.21
C GLN A 78 2.83 4.31 28.86
N TYR A 79 3.63 5.38 28.81
CA TYR A 79 4.01 6.02 27.56
C TYR A 79 4.74 5.06 26.63
N VAL A 80 5.73 4.32 27.13
CA VAL A 80 6.49 3.35 26.33
C VAL A 80 5.58 2.22 25.81
N LEU A 81 4.70 1.69 26.66
CA LEU A 81 3.74 0.66 26.25
C LEU A 81 2.76 1.15 25.18
N ASN A 82 2.19 2.35 25.36
CA ASN A 82 1.29 2.95 24.38
C ASN A 82 2.00 3.21 23.04
N ALA A 83 3.21 3.75 23.07
CA ALA A 83 4.00 3.99 21.85
C ALA A 83 4.38 2.69 21.12
N ARG A 84 4.55 1.57 21.83
CA ARG A 84 4.75 0.25 21.20
C ARG A 84 3.45 -0.29 20.61
N ALA A 85 2.34 -0.19 21.35
CA ALA A 85 1.03 -0.64 20.89
C ALA A 85 0.54 0.14 19.66
N GLU A 86 0.76 1.46 19.63
CA GLU A 86 0.40 2.31 18.49
C GLU A 86 1.21 1.96 17.24
N ARG A 87 2.51 1.72 17.37
CA ARG A 87 3.34 1.25 16.25
C ARG A 87 2.89 -0.11 15.72
N ALA A 88 2.56 -1.05 16.61
CA ALA A 88 2.03 -2.35 16.22
C ALA A 88 0.67 -2.22 15.50
N LYS A 89 -0.18 -1.29 15.97
CA LYS A 89 -1.44 -0.98 15.31
C LYS A 89 -1.24 -0.42 13.90
N ILE A 90 -0.36 0.57 13.73
CA ILE A 90 -0.04 1.15 12.41
C ILE A 90 0.48 0.06 11.45
N ALA A 91 1.37 -0.81 11.92
CA ALA A 91 1.88 -1.93 11.11
C ALA A 91 0.76 -2.89 10.68
N ASN A 92 -0.14 -3.26 11.60
CA ASN A 92 -1.30 -4.09 11.26
C ASN A 92 -2.24 -3.41 10.27
N ASP A 93 -2.47 -2.10 10.43
CA ASP A 93 -3.31 -1.31 9.52
C ASP A 93 -2.68 -1.24 8.12
N GLN A 94 -1.35 -1.08 8.01
CA GLN A 94 -0.62 -1.14 6.73
C GLN A 94 -0.71 -2.51 6.06
N ILE A 95 -0.64 -3.59 6.83
CA ILE A 95 -0.79 -4.96 6.32
C ILE A 95 -2.21 -5.18 5.80
N GLN A 96 -3.23 -4.81 6.58
CA GLN A 96 -4.63 -4.93 6.15
C GLN A 96 -4.88 -4.11 4.89
N LYS A 97 -4.35 -2.89 4.83
CA LYS A 97 -4.46 -2.05 3.64
C LYS A 97 -3.82 -2.70 2.41
N ALA A 98 -2.68 -3.38 2.58
CA ALA A 98 -2.04 -4.12 1.49
C ALA A 98 -2.91 -5.31 1.03
N ILE A 99 -3.57 -6.01 1.94
CA ILE A 99 -4.53 -7.09 1.61
C ILE A 99 -5.71 -6.53 0.82
N ASP A 100 -6.33 -5.44 1.28
CA ASP A 100 -7.45 -4.79 0.58
C ASP A 100 -7.03 -4.32 -0.83
N LEU A 101 -5.79 -3.82 -0.97
CA LEU A 101 -5.25 -3.42 -2.27
C LEU A 101 -4.98 -4.61 -3.19
N SER A 102 -4.71 -5.80 -2.64
CA SER A 102 -4.57 -7.01 -3.46
C SER A 102 -5.90 -7.45 -4.05
N GLU A 103 -6.99 -7.31 -3.29
CA GLU A 103 -8.35 -7.53 -3.78
C GLU A 103 -8.71 -6.47 -4.83
N TYR A 104 -8.44 -5.19 -4.56
CA TYR A 104 -8.60 -4.13 -5.54
C TYR A 104 -7.83 -4.41 -6.84
N TYR A 105 -6.58 -4.87 -6.74
CA TYR A 105 -5.74 -5.20 -7.91
C TYR A 105 -6.37 -6.31 -8.76
N LYS A 106 -6.85 -7.38 -8.12
CA LYS A 106 -7.53 -8.49 -8.77
C LYS A 106 -8.73 -8.00 -9.59
N ASP A 107 -9.57 -7.15 -9.00
CA ASP A 107 -10.83 -6.72 -9.62
C ASP A 107 -10.67 -5.55 -10.62
N ASN A 108 -9.71 -4.64 -10.41
CA ASN A 108 -9.64 -3.37 -11.16
C ASN A 108 -8.44 -3.26 -12.10
N ILE A 109 -7.39 -4.07 -11.90
CA ILE A 109 -6.15 -4.00 -12.67
C ILE A 109 -5.93 -5.28 -13.45
N LEU A 110 -5.96 -6.44 -12.79
CA LEU A 110 -5.58 -7.71 -13.39
C LEU A 110 -6.47 -8.10 -14.58
N ILE A 111 -7.79 -8.00 -14.44
CA ILE A 111 -8.74 -8.32 -15.51
C ILE A 111 -8.51 -7.39 -16.72
N LYS A 112 -8.45 -6.08 -16.48
CA LYS A 112 -8.25 -5.07 -17.52
C LYS A 112 -6.89 -5.23 -18.23
N PHE A 113 -5.83 -5.47 -17.45
CA PHE A 113 -4.50 -5.75 -17.98
C PHE A 113 -4.49 -7.01 -18.84
N THR A 114 -5.15 -8.09 -18.40
CA THR A 114 -5.18 -9.36 -19.15
C THR A 114 -5.92 -9.20 -20.47
N ALA A 115 -7.04 -8.48 -20.48
CA ALA A 115 -7.76 -8.13 -21.71
C ALA A 115 -6.90 -7.29 -22.66
N LEU A 116 -6.22 -6.26 -22.15
CA LEU A 116 -5.31 -5.44 -22.97
C LEU A 116 -4.16 -6.26 -23.54
N LYS A 117 -3.56 -7.12 -22.73
CA LYS A 117 -2.48 -8.03 -23.13
C LYS A 117 -2.95 -8.95 -24.24
N TYR A 118 -4.15 -9.53 -24.11
CA TYR A 118 -4.76 -10.35 -25.16
C TYR A 118 -4.93 -9.56 -26.47
N ILE A 119 -5.48 -8.34 -26.41
CA ILE A 119 -5.64 -7.49 -27.61
C ILE A 119 -4.30 -7.23 -28.28
N PHE A 120 -3.25 -6.92 -27.51
CA PHE A 120 -1.92 -6.65 -28.07
C PHE A 120 -1.23 -7.91 -28.58
N GLU A 121 -1.48 -9.07 -27.97
CA GLU A 121 -0.91 -10.35 -28.39
C GLU A 121 -1.55 -10.94 -29.65
N GLN A 122 -2.88 -10.77 -29.79
CA GLN A 122 -3.62 -11.24 -30.96
C GLN A 122 -3.58 -10.24 -32.13
N SER A 123 -3.26 -8.98 -31.86
CA SER A 123 -2.98 -8.00 -32.91
C SER A 123 -1.52 -8.06 -33.36
N ASP A 124 -1.23 -7.55 -34.55
CA ASP A 124 0.14 -7.47 -35.07
C ASP A 124 1.04 -6.50 -34.27
N VAL A 125 0.46 -5.80 -33.29
CA VAL A 125 1.14 -4.84 -32.42
C VAL A 125 2.19 -5.52 -31.55
N LYS A 126 2.03 -6.82 -31.24
CA LYS A 126 3.02 -7.64 -30.50
C LYS A 126 4.44 -7.50 -31.07
N SER A 127 4.57 -7.46 -32.40
CA SER A 127 5.88 -7.32 -33.07
C SER A 127 6.63 -6.04 -32.71
N ILE A 128 5.89 -4.99 -32.34
CA ILE A 128 6.46 -3.70 -31.95
C ILE A 128 6.86 -3.75 -30.47
N PHE A 129 6.05 -4.36 -29.60
CA PHE A 129 6.36 -4.46 -28.18
C PHE A 129 7.53 -5.41 -27.86
N VAL A 130 7.71 -6.49 -28.63
CA VAL A 130 8.88 -7.39 -28.50
C VAL A 130 10.20 -6.65 -28.80
N SER A 131 10.16 -5.57 -29.57
CA SER A 131 11.36 -4.78 -29.89
C SER A 131 11.78 -3.80 -28.81
N ILE A 132 10.96 -3.64 -27.75
CA ILE A 132 11.25 -2.70 -26.66
C ILE A 132 12.14 -3.40 -25.63
N ASP A 133 13.38 -2.95 -25.54
CA ASP A 133 14.30 -3.37 -24.48
C ASP A 133 13.88 -2.78 -23.12
N CYS A 134 13.31 -3.62 -22.26
CA CYS A 134 12.89 -3.26 -20.91
C CYS A 134 14.06 -2.72 -20.07
N ALA A 135 15.31 -3.11 -20.35
CA ALA A 135 16.49 -2.58 -19.65
C ALA A 135 16.74 -1.09 -19.92
N ARG A 136 16.17 -0.54 -20.99
CA ARG A 136 16.28 0.89 -21.34
C ARG A 136 15.21 1.76 -20.68
N MET A 137 14.16 1.17 -20.09
CA MET A 137 13.09 1.89 -19.42
C MET A 137 13.58 2.46 -18.07
N LYS A 138 13.87 3.76 -18.00
CA LYS A 138 14.47 4.38 -16.80
C LYS A 138 13.64 5.50 -16.22
N THR A 139 13.28 6.45 -17.05
CA THR A 139 12.68 7.73 -16.70
C THR A 139 11.25 7.85 -17.18
N PHE A 140 10.81 7.02 -18.14
CA PHE A 140 9.42 6.98 -18.61
C PHE A 140 8.95 8.38 -19.05
N ASN A 141 9.76 9.08 -19.85
CA ASN A 141 9.43 10.40 -20.39
C ASN A 141 9.50 10.43 -21.91
N SER A 142 8.97 11.50 -22.49
CA SER A 142 8.86 11.67 -23.94
C SER A 142 10.20 11.77 -24.67
N VAL A 143 11.29 12.11 -23.98
CA VAL A 143 12.65 12.12 -24.55
C VAL A 143 13.19 10.71 -24.66
N GLU A 144 13.14 9.94 -23.57
CA GLU A 144 13.51 8.52 -23.56
C GLU A 144 12.66 7.72 -24.56
N LEU A 145 11.37 8.03 -24.65
CA LEU A 145 10.48 7.37 -25.58
C LEU A 145 10.98 7.47 -27.03
N LYS A 146 11.50 8.63 -27.45
CA LYS A 146 12.03 8.82 -28.81
C LYS A 146 13.32 8.03 -29.06
N GLU A 147 14.06 7.70 -28.01
CA GLU A 147 15.26 6.86 -28.11
C GLU A 147 14.93 5.36 -28.17
N VAL A 148 13.78 4.97 -27.60
CA VAL A 148 13.34 3.57 -27.49
C VAL A 148 12.39 3.19 -28.64
N LEU A 149 11.47 4.09 -29.02
CA LEU A 149 10.48 3.91 -30.08
C LEU A 149 10.54 5.07 -31.09
N SER A 150 10.74 4.74 -32.36
CA SER A 150 10.68 5.72 -33.45
C SER A 150 9.25 6.23 -33.68
N ASP A 151 9.11 7.48 -34.15
CA ASP A 151 7.81 8.05 -34.53
C ASP A 151 7.06 7.19 -35.55
N ARG A 152 7.80 6.46 -36.41
CA ARG A 152 7.22 5.50 -37.37
C ARG A 152 6.58 4.30 -36.68
N GLN A 153 7.21 3.75 -35.64
CA GLN A 153 6.62 2.67 -34.84
C GLN A 153 5.39 3.16 -34.08
N CYS A 154 5.42 4.37 -33.53
CA CYS A 154 4.28 4.99 -32.85
C CYS A 154 3.07 5.18 -33.80
N LYS A 155 3.30 5.62 -35.04
CA LYS A 155 2.25 5.70 -36.07
C LYS A 155 1.72 4.32 -36.45
N LYS A 156 2.62 3.35 -36.64
CA LYS A 156 2.25 1.97 -36.95
C LYS A 156 1.39 1.32 -35.87
N ILE A 157 1.65 1.59 -34.58
CA ILE A 157 0.78 1.12 -33.49
C ILE A 157 -0.65 1.64 -33.67
N LYS A 158 -0.81 2.95 -33.96
CA LYS A 158 -2.15 3.54 -34.17
C LYS A 158 -2.86 2.92 -35.36
N GLU A 159 -2.15 2.79 -36.49
CA GLU A 159 -2.70 2.18 -37.71
C GLU A 159 -3.13 0.73 -37.50
N LEU A 160 -2.35 -0.06 -36.74
CA LEU A 160 -2.70 -1.45 -36.44
C LEU A 160 -3.88 -1.54 -35.46
N LEU A 161 -3.95 -0.63 -34.49
CA LEU A 161 -5.05 -0.58 -33.53
C LEU A 161 -6.36 -0.07 -34.13
N SER A 162 -6.31 0.58 -35.30
CA SER A 162 -7.48 1.08 -36.04
C SER A 162 -7.97 0.12 -37.13
N LEU A 163 -7.37 -1.07 -37.27
CA LEU A 163 -7.83 -2.06 -38.23
C LEU A 163 -9.13 -2.74 -37.76
N GLU A 164 -9.98 -3.08 -38.72
CA GLU A 164 -11.23 -3.82 -38.52
C GLU A 164 -11.00 -5.16 -37.79
N LYS A 165 -9.94 -5.89 -38.16
CA LYS A 165 -9.56 -7.13 -37.44
C LYS A 165 -9.29 -6.90 -35.95
N THR A 166 -8.81 -5.71 -35.58
CA THR A 166 -8.55 -5.36 -34.18
C THR A 166 -9.85 -5.04 -33.45
N ALA A 167 -10.87 -4.51 -34.14
CA ALA A 167 -12.20 -4.33 -33.57
C ALA A 167 -12.79 -5.67 -33.13
N GLN A 168 -12.68 -6.71 -33.98
CA GLN A 168 -13.11 -8.06 -33.63
C GLN A 168 -12.33 -8.63 -32.42
N ILE A 169 -11.02 -8.39 -32.36
CA ILE A 169 -10.21 -8.83 -31.21
C ILE A 169 -10.65 -8.12 -29.91
N ILE A 170 -11.01 -6.84 -29.97
CA ILE A 170 -11.52 -6.09 -28.81
C ILE A 170 -12.87 -6.64 -28.36
N VAL A 171 -13.76 -6.94 -29.31
CA VAL A 171 -15.04 -7.61 -29.09
C VAL A 171 -14.85 -8.95 -28.38
N ASP A 172 -13.91 -9.77 -28.85
CA ASP A 172 -13.61 -11.07 -28.25
C ASP A 172 -13.03 -10.91 -26.85
N ALA A 173 -12.15 -9.93 -26.64
CA ALA A 173 -11.62 -9.60 -25.32
C ALA A 173 -12.72 -9.21 -24.35
N GLU A 174 -13.69 -8.40 -24.79
CA GLU A 174 -14.85 -8.01 -23.98
C GLU A 174 -15.67 -9.23 -23.55
N ARG A 175 -15.91 -10.17 -24.45
CA ARG A 175 -16.65 -11.41 -24.16
C ARG A 175 -15.89 -12.35 -23.22
N ILE A 176 -14.59 -12.53 -23.42
CA ILE A 176 -13.76 -13.46 -22.64
C ILE A 176 -13.51 -12.94 -21.22
N TYR A 177 -13.20 -11.66 -21.10
CA TYR A 177 -12.75 -11.06 -19.84
C TYR A 177 -13.84 -10.25 -19.13
N ASN A 178 -15.03 -10.12 -19.72
CA ASN A 178 -16.16 -9.37 -19.19
C ASN A 178 -15.78 -7.93 -18.80
N THR A 179 -15.08 -7.25 -19.71
CA THR A 179 -14.60 -5.89 -19.52
C THR A 179 -15.64 -4.84 -19.96
N ASP A 180 -15.38 -3.58 -19.61
CA ASP A 180 -16.27 -2.43 -19.83
C ASP A 180 -15.95 -1.64 -21.13
N PHE A 181 -15.51 -2.32 -22.20
CA PHE A 181 -15.23 -1.65 -23.48
C PHE A 181 -16.50 -1.05 -24.11
N ASN A 182 -17.67 -1.69 -23.90
CA ASN A 182 -18.96 -1.29 -24.46
C ASN A 182 -18.92 -1.12 -25.99
N ILE A 183 -18.06 -1.89 -26.67
CA ILE A 183 -17.82 -1.69 -28.11
C ILE A 183 -19.07 -2.00 -28.93
N TRP A 184 -19.91 -2.93 -28.43
CA TRP A 184 -21.20 -3.33 -29.00
C TRP A 184 -22.16 -2.18 -29.29
N GLN A 185 -22.05 -1.05 -28.57
CA GLN A 185 -22.91 0.13 -28.77
C GLN A 185 -22.55 0.92 -30.03
N HIS A 186 -21.40 0.62 -30.63
CA HIS A 186 -20.81 1.35 -31.75
C HIS A 186 -20.56 0.45 -32.97
N ILE A 187 -21.13 -0.76 -32.95
CA ILE A 187 -21.03 -1.70 -34.07
C ILE A 187 -22.20 -1.47 -35.01
N GLU A 188 -21.88 -1.22 -36.27
CA GLU A 188 -22.82 -1.35 -37.37
C GLU A 188 -22.60 -2.71 -38.04
N TYR A 189 -23.69 -3.44 -38.26
CA TYR A 189 -23.67 -4.69 -39.01
C TYR A 189 -23.86 -4.37 -40.49
N GLY A 190 -22.87 -4.72 -41.30
CA GLY A 190 -23.00 -4.67 -42.76
C GLY A 190 -23.82 -5.84 -43.27
N ASP A 191 -24.68 -5.60 -44.28
CA ASP A 191 -25.38 -6.64 -45.02
C ASP A 191 -24.37 -7.35 -45.93
N GLU A 192 -24.01 -8.59 -45.61
CA GLU A 192 -23.34 -9.49 -46.55
C GLU A 192 -24.32 -10.61 -46.93
N GLY A 193 -24.52 -10.78 -48.24
CA GLY A 193 -25.51 -11.69 -48.81
C GLY A 193 -25.35 -13.15 -48.37
N GLU A 194 -26.39 -13.95 -48.62
CA GLU A 194 -26.57 -15.35 -48.23
C GLU A 194 -25.25 -16.16 -48.15
N GLY A 195 -24.69 -16.29 -46.95
CA GLY A 195 -23.65 -17.28 -46.63
C GLY A 195 -22.35 -16.77 -46.01
N GLU A 196 -22.10 -15.46 -45.95
CA GLU A 196 -20.91 -14.88 -45.30
C GLU A 196 -21.25 -14.20 -43.96
N SER A 197 -20.32 -14.31 -43.00
CA SER A 197 -20.48 -13.82 -41.63
C SER A 197 -20.67 -12.30 -41.59
N GLU A 198 -21.63 -11.82 -40.79
CA GLU A 198 -21.90 -10.39 -40.56
C GLU A 198 -20.60 -9.57 -40.41
N LYS A 199 -20.43 -8.57 -41.29
CA LYS A 199 -19.25 -7.70 -41.26
C LYS A 199 -19.39 -6.64 -40.17
N LEU A 200 -18.40 -6.56 -39.29
CA LEU A 200 -18.39 -5.71 -38.11
C LEU A 200 -17.72 -4.37 -38.45
N ILE A 201 -18.53 -3.34 -38.69
CA ILE A 201 -18.05 -2.01 -39.07
C ILE A 201 -18.02 -1.12 -37.84
N ILE A 202 -16.84 -0.59 -37.51
CA ILE A 202 -16.65 0.44 -36.48
C ILE A 202 -15.82 1.57 -37.06
N ASP A 203 -16.22 2.81 -36.76
CA ASP A 203 -15.43 3.98 -37.06
C ASP A 203 -14.04 3.88 -36.37
N PRO A 204 -12.94 3.99 -37.14
CA PRO A 204 -11.57 3.90 -36.61
C PRO A 204 -11.25 4.88 -35.48
N ASP A 205 -11.81 6.10 -35.51
CA ASP A 205 -11.61 7.10 -34.47
C ASP A 205 -12.37 6.74 -33.19
N ILE A 206 -13.57 6.16 -33.32
CA ILE A 206 -14.32 5.61 -32.18
C ILE A 206 -13.56 4.46 -31.53
N GLN A 207 -13.06 3.51 -32.33
CA GLN A 207 -12.25 2.38 -31.85
C GLN A 207 -11.02 2.87 -31.08
N MET A 208 -10.30 3.87 -31.61
CA MET A 208 -9.15 4.47 -30.96
C MET A 208 -9.52 5.21 -29.66
N SER A 209 -10.68 5.88 -29.64
CA SER A 209 -11.20 6.54 -28.44
C SER A 209 -11.51 5.53 -27.33
N ILE A 210 -12.20 4.43 -27.64
CA ILE A 210 -12.51 3.34 -26.70
C ILE A 210 -11.22 2.76 -26.10
N MET A 211 -10.24 2.44 -26.94
CA MET A 211 -8.94 1.93 -26.48
C MET A 211 -8.21 2.92 -25.59
N SER A 212 -8.22 4.21 -25.94
CA SER A 212 -7.61 5.27 -25.14
C SER A 212 -8.27 5.40 -23.76
N GLN A 213 -9.60 5.39 -23.71
CA GLN A 213 -10.36 5.45 -22.45
C GLN A 213 -10.07 4.24 -21.56
N PHE A 214 -10.06 3.04 -22.15
CA PHE A 214 -9.75 1.80 -21.42
C PHE A 214 -8.33 1.81 -20.83
N ILE A 215 -7.33 2.20 -21.62
CA ILE A 215 -5.94 2.29 -21.16
C ILE A 215 -5.80 3.35 -20.04
N ASN A 216 -6.43 4.50 -20.20
CA ASN A 216 -6.39 5.55 -19.17
C ASN A 216 -7.09 5.10 -17.88
N SER A 217 -8.21 4.37 -17.98
CA SER A 217 -8.88 3.77 -16.81
C SER A 217 -7.95 2.79 -16.07
N LEU A 218 -7.26 1.91 -16.80
CA LEU A 218 -6.28 1.00 -16.23
C LEU A 218 -5.12 1.74 -15.55
N LEU A 219 -4.53 2.74 -16.21
CA LEU A 219 -3.44 3.54 -15.66
C LEU A 219 -3.85 4.31 -14.40
N ASN A 220 -5.07 4.87 -14.37
CA ASN A 220 -5.62 5.52 -13.18
C ASN A 220 -5.79 4.55 -12.01
N ASN A 221 -6.27 3.33 -12.26
CA ASN A 221 -6.39 2.29 -11.25
C ASN A 221 -5.01 1.88 -10.72
N MET A 222 -4.02 1.75 -11.62
CA MET A 222 -2.64 1.46 -11.26
C MET A 222 -1.99 2.59 -10.45
N GLU A 223 -2.30 3.85 -10.77
CA GLU A 223 -1.79 5.02 -10.02
C GLU A 223 -2.36 5.06 -8.61
N TYR A 224 -3.68 4.85 -8.44
CA TYR A 224 -4.30 4.73 -7.12
C TYR A 224 -3.67 3.60 -6.30
N PHE A 225 -3.50 2.42 -6.91
CA PHE A 225 -2.85 1.29 -6.28
C PHE A 225 -1.41 1.63 -5.87
N ALA A 226 -0.63 2.21 -6.78
CA ALA A 226 0.78 2.49 -6.57
C ALA A 226 1.03 3.55 -5.50
N MET A 227 0.19 4.59 -5.46
CA MET A 227 0.26 5.67 -4.47
C MET A 227 0.30 5.17 -3.03
N ASN A 228 -0.40 4.07 -2.74
CA ASN A 228 -0.44 3.52 -1.38
C ASN A 228 0.92 2.91 -0.95
N PHE A 229 1.70 2.39 -1.88
CA PHE A 229 3.00 1.78 -1.60
C PHE A 229 4.17 2.77 -1.68
N THR A 230 4.05 3.80 -2.52
CA THR A 230 5.05 4.88 -2.62
C THR A 230 5.02 5.79 -1.38
N HIS A 231 3.82 6.09 -0.86
CA HIS A 231 3.64 6.92 0.35
C HIS A 231 3.67 6.13 1.67
N GLY A 232 3.87 4.81 1.63
CA GLY A 232 3.97 3.97 2.82
C GLY A 232 2.67 3.81 3.62
N THR A 233 1.50 3.98 2.98
CA THR A 233 0.21 3.69 3.62
C THR A 233 -0.11 2.20 3.61
N ALA A 234 0.52 1.43 2.73
CA ALA A 234 0.43 -0.02 2.66
C ALA A 234 1.83 -0.67 2.66
N ASP A 235 1.94 -1.83 3.29
CA ASP A 235 3.17 -2.62 3.30
C ASP A 235 3.34 -3.40 1.97
N ASP A 236 4.31 -2.99 1.15
CA ASP A 236 4.55 -3.64 -0.14
C ASP A 236 5.10 -5.07 -0.01
N THR A 237 5.71 -5.42 1.13
CA THR A 237 6.28 -6.76 1.33
C THR A 237 5.20 -7.85 1.37
N VAL A 238 3.98 -7.50 1.77
CA VAL A 238 2.82 -8.39 1.85
C VAL A 238 2.40 -8.86 0.45
N VAL A 239 2.33 -7.95 -0.52
CA VAL A 239 1.77 -8.23 -1.85
C VAL A 239 2.84 -8.41 -2.93
N TYR A 240 4.07 -7.98 -2.68
CA TYR A 240 5.15 -8.04 -3.67
C TYR A 240 5.28 -9.45 -4.24
N ARG A 241 5.28 -10.50 -3.40
CA ARG A 241 5.49 -11.89 -3.85
C ARG A 241 4.46 -12.36 -4.89
N SER A 242 3.20 -11.94 -4.77
CA SER A 242 2.11 -12.38 -5.65
C SER A 242 1.88 -11.43 -6.82
N LEU A 243 2.05 -10.12 -6.65
CA LEU A 243 1.61 -9.12 -7.63
C LEU A 243 2.73 -8.51 -8.47
N HIS A 244 3.99 -8.60 -8.04
CA HIS A 244 5.08 -7.87 -8.72
C HIS A 244 5.22 -8.24 -10.19
N GLN A 245 5.11 -9.52 -10.56
CA GLN A 245 5.32 -9.96 -11.94
C GLN A 245 4.28 -9.36 -12.89
N THR A 246 3.00 -9.46 -12.55
CA THR A 246 1.91 -8.92 -13.38
C THR A 246 1.94 -7.40 -13.39
N TYR A 247 2.32 -6.76 -12.28
CA TYR A 247 2.49 -5.31 -12.23
C TYR A 247 3.60 -4.81 -13.14
N LEU A 248 4.79 -5.43 -13.08
CA LEU A 248 5.92 -5.06 -13.94
C LEU A 248 5.56 -5.24 -15.42
N GLN A 249 4.95 -6.37 -15.78
CA GLN A 249 4.47 -6.62 -17.15
C GLN A 249 3.44 -5.59 -17.60
N ALA A 250 2.51 -5.19 -16.72
CA ALA A 250 1.52 -4.17 -17.05
C ALA A 250 2.18 -2.80 -17.33
N VAL A 251 3.15 -2.40 -16.51
CA VAL A 251 3.87 -1.13 -16.71
C VAL A 251 4.71 -1.17 -18.00
N GLU A 252 5.37 -2.27 -18.30
CA GLU A 252 6.15 -2.47 -19.53
C GLU A 252 5.25 -2.41 -20.77
N LEU A 253 4.10 -3.08 -20.74
CA LEU A 253 3.10 -3.04 -21.82
C LEU A 253 2.57 -1.62 -22.05
N LEU A 254 2.40 -0.85 -20.98
CA LEU A 254 1.86 0.50 -20.98
C LEU A 254 2.93 1.59 -21.13
N TYR A 255 4.21 1.22 -21.34
CA TYR A 255 5.35 2.14 -21.40
C TYR A 255 5.10 3.31 -22.34
N TYR A 256 4.65 3.03 -23.57
CA TYR A 256 4.33 4.05 -24.57
C TYR A 256 3.27 5.06 -24.04
N ASN A 257 2.21 4.55 -23.41
CA ASN A 257 1.11 5.36 -22.90
C ASN A 257 1.52 6.22 -21.71
N ILE A 258 2.43 5.75 -20.86
CA ILE A 258 2.99 6.52 -19.76
C ILE A 258 3.95 7.59 -20.30
N ALA A 259 4.96 7.17 -21.06
CA ALA A 259 6.06 8.02 -21.46
C ALA A 259 5.64 9.18 -22.38
N LYS A 260 4.65 8.97 -23.27
CA LYS A 260 4.15 10.02 -24.17
C LYS A 260 3.51 11.20 -23.44
N ASN A 261 3.02 10.98 -22.21
CA ASN A 261 2.35 11.99 -21.41
C ASN A 261 3.31 12.72 -20.46
N ASN A 262 4.54 12.23 -20.30
CA ASN A 262 5.52 12.76 -19.36
C ASN A 262 6.51 13.67 -20.08
N ILE A 263 6.40 14.97 -19.85
CA ILE A 263 7.26 15.99 -20.47
C ILE A 263 8.34 16.38 -19.45
N PRO A 264 9.64 16.21 -19.76
CA PRO A 264 10.71 16.63 -18.86
C PRO A 264 10.61 18.11 -18.48
N GLY A 265 10.60 18.40 -17.19
CA GLY A 265 10.45 19.77 -16.67
C GLY A 265 9.05 20.37 -16.84
N GLY A 266 8.07 19.57 -17.25
CA GLY A 266 6.67 19.95 -17.44
C GLY A 266 5.73 19.09 -16.60
N ALA A 267 4.57 18.76 -17.16
CA ALA A 267 3.61 17.88 -16.52
C ALA A 267 4.09 16.41 -16.56
N GLU A 268 4.01 15.74 -15.41
CA GLU A 268 4.29 14.32 -15.25
C GLU A 268 3.03 13.63 -14.73
N TYR A 269 2.63 12.56 -15.41
CA TYR A 269 1.50 11.71 -15.09
C TYR A 269 1.99 10.32 -14.68
N PHE A 270 1.16 9.64 -13.89
CA PHE A 270 1.40 8.26 -13.45
C PHE A 270 2.75 8.08 -12.72
N THR A 271 3.15 9.09 -11.94
CA THR A 271 4.46 9.12 -11.26
C THR A 271 4.56 8.04 -10.20
N ASN A 272 3.47 7.76 -9.48
CA ASN A 272 3.46 6.66 -8.51
C ASN A 272 3.59 5.30 -9.21
N VAL A 273 2.99 5.12 -10.39
CA VAL A 273 3.18 3.91 -11.20
C VAL A 273 4.66 3.70 -11.53
N VAL A 274 5.31 4.74 -12.05
CA VAL A 274 6.74 4.68 -12.43
C VAL A 274 7.63 4.44 -11.21
N GLU A 275 7.33 5.09 -10.08
CA GLU A 275 8.09 4.92 -8.84
C GLU A 275 7.97 3.51 -8.27
N LEU A 276 6.75 2.97 -8.21
CA LEU A 276 6.53 1.60 -7.74
C LEU A 276 7.18 0.58 -8.69
N TYR A 277 7.11 0.80 -10.00
CA TYR A 277 7.83 0.01 -10.99
C TYR A 277 9.32 -0.03 -10.68
N LYS A 278 9.97 1.14 -10.53
CA LYS A 278 11.40 1.21 -10.19
C LYS A 278 11.72 0.47 -8.91
N LYS A 279 10.92 0.70 -7.86
CA LYS A 279 11.09 0.03 -6.55
C LYS A 279 11.05 -1.49 -6.70
N TRP A 280 10.05 -2.02 -7.40
CA TRP A 280 9.84 -3.45 -7.54
C TRP A 280 10.79 -4.10 -8.56
N HIS A 281 11.08 -3.43 -9.67
CA HIS A 281 12.03 -3.87 -10.67
C HIS A 281 13.45 -3.99 -10.09
N ASN A 282 13.91 -2.97 -9.36
CA ASN A 282 15.22 -3.00 -8.69
C ASN A 282 15.30 -4.11 -7.64
N LYS A 283 14.21 -4.36 -6.90
CA LYS A 283 14.11 -5.47 -5.93
C LYS A 283 14.20 -6.83 -6.62
N THR A 284 13.59 -6.99 -7.79
CA THR A 284 13.69 -8.21 -8.61
C THR A 284 15.12 -8.39 -9.13
N LYS A 285 15.71 -7.34 -9.68
CA LYS A 285 17.10 -7.35 -10.19
C LYS A 285 18.09 -7.75 -9.09
N ALA A 286 18.03 -7.12 -7.93
CA ALA A 286 18.90 -7.43 -6.80
C ALA A 286 18.72 -8.86 -6.28
N LYS A 287 17.50 -9.41 -6.38
CA LYS A 287 17.24 -10.83 -6.03
C LYS A 287 17.90 -11.77 -7.04
N ASN A 288 17.78 -11.47 -8.33
CA ASN A 288 18.38 -12.29 -9.40
C ASN A 288 19.91 -12.27 -9.33
N GLU A 289 20.53 -11.10 -9.16
CA GLU A 289 21.99 -10.98 -9.01
C GLU A 289 22.52 -11.77 -7.81
N LYS A 290 21.76 -11.84 -6.69
CA LYS A 290 22.12 -12.67 -5.54
C LYS A 290 22.03 -14.17 -5.86
N LEU A 291 21.00 -14.59 -6.60
CA LEU A 291 20.83 -15.97 -7.03
C LEU A 291 21.94 -16.41 -8.01
N GLU A 292 22.34 -15.52 -8.92
CA GLU A 292 23.43 -15.77 -9.86
C GLU A 292 24.75 -16.00 -9.12
N LYS A 293 25.11 -15.12 -8.18
CA LYS A 293 26.32 -15.30 -7.35
C LYS A 293 26.32 -16.61 -6.57
N ILE A 294 25.20 -16.96 -5.93
CA ILE A 294 25.07 -18.24 -5.21
C ILE A 294 25.27 -19.43 -6.17
N THR A 295 24.75 -19.32 -7.39
CA THR A 295 24.87 -20.39 -8.40
C THR A 295 26.31 -20.51 -8.90
N GLU A 296 27.03 -19.40 -9.06
CA GLU A 296 28.46 -19.37 -9.39
C GLU A 296 29.31 -19.98 -8.27
N ASP A 297 29.06 -19.62 -7.02
CA ASP A 297 29.76 -20.16 -5.84
C ASP A 297 29.57 -21.68 -5.69
N LEU A 298 28.36 -22.17 -5.94
CA LEU A 298 28.04 -23.61 -5.94
C LEU A 298 28.78 -24.34 -7.07
N LYS A 299 28.81 -23.76 -8.28
CA LYS A 299 29.55 -24.35 -9.42
C LYS A 299 31.05 -24.41 -9.12
N GLY A 300 31.65 -23.36 -8.56
CA GLY A 300 33.07 -23.35 -8.15
C GLY A 300 33.39 -24.40 -7.08
N SER A 301 32.54 -24.52 -6.07
CA SER A 301 32.71 -25.49 -4.97
C SER A 301 32.59 -26.96 -5.42
N THR A 302 31.83 -27.23 -6.49
CA THR A 302 31.68 -28.60 -7.03
C THR A 302 32.91 -29.03 -7.83
N VAL A 303 33.56 -28.08 -8.53
CA VAL A 303 34.79 -28.30 -9.30
C VAL A 303 36.00 -28.54 -8.37
N ASP A 304 36.09 -27.79 -7.26
CA ASP A 304 37.17 -27.97 -6.28
C ASP A 304 37.11 -29.30 -5.51
N ASN A 305 35.93 -29.90 -5.38
CA ASN A 305 35.77 -31.21 -4.74
C ASN A 305 36.07 -32.39 -5.68
N LEU A 306 35.98 -32.20 -7.00
CA LEU A 306 36.38 -33.22 -7.99
C LEU A 306 37.89 -33.24 -8.24
N GLY A 307 38.61 -32.14 -7.95
CA GLY A 307 40.07 -32.05 -8.10
C GLY A 307 40.89 -32.62 -6.94
N LYS A 308 40.27 -33.04 -5.83
CA LYS A 308 40.96 -33.59 -4.64
C LYS A 308 40.76 -35.10 -4.44
N SER A 309 40.22 -35.79 -5.44
CA SER A 309 39.93 -37.24 -5.41
C SER A 309 40.94 -38.08 -6.22
N HIS A 310 42.13 -37.57 -6.53
CA HIS A 310 43.21 -38.31 -7.18
C HIS A 310 44.52 -38.20 -6.41
#